data_AF-A0A1I3C8X9-F1
#
_entry.id   AF-A0A1I3C8X9-F1
#
_cell.length_a   1.000
_cell.length_b   1.000
_cell.length_c   1.000
_cell.angle_alpha   90.00
_cell.angle_beta   90.00
_cell.angle_gamma   90.00
#
_symmetry.space_group_name_H-M   'P 1'
#
loop_
_entity.id
_entity.type
_entity.pdbx_description
1 polymer ?
#
loop_
_entity_poly.entity_id
_entity_poly.type
_entity_poly.pdbx_seq_one_letter_code
_entity_poly.pdbx_strand_id
1 'polypeptide(L)' 'MLINTDVLIPMTDANQNFSKVVRLVDEQGAVVILKNNKPRYAVISFSEYDGFLEYQKSMNDKTAD' A
#
# COMPACT_ATOMS: atom_id res chain seq x y z
N MET A 1 -2.39 5.53 -10.89
CA MET A 1 -1.67 6.28 -9.84
C MET A 1 -0.41 5.51 -9.49
N LEU A 2 0.73 6.19 -9.31
CA LEU A 2 1.91 5.55 -8.70
C LEU A 2 1.59 5.44 -7.20
N ILE A 3 1.27 4.23 -6.71
CA ILE A 3 1.31 4.01 -5.27
C ILE A 3 2.75 4.32 -4.87
N ASN A 4 2.93 5.32 -4.00
CA ASN A 4 4.23 5.63 -3.44
C ASN A 4 4.69 4.44 -2.58
N THR A 5 5.36 3.50 -3.22
CA THR A 5 6.00 2.36 -2.56
C THR A 5 7.29 2.76 -1.84
N ASP A 6 7.62 4.05 -1.79
CA ASP A 6 8.77 4.58 -1.06
C ASP A 6 8.70 4.30 0.44
N VAL A 7 7.49 4.19 1.00
CA VAL A 7 7.32 3.88 2.42
C VAL A 7 7.19 2.37 2.61
N LEU A 8 8.35 1.71 2.76
CA LEU A 8 8.48 0.29 3.08
C LEU A 8 8.72 0.12 4.59
N ILE A 9 7.79 -0.55 5.28
CA ILE A 9 7.88 -0.78 6.72
C ILE A 9 7.95 -2.29 7.01
N PRO A 10 8.89 -2.78 7.83
CA PRO A 10 8.89 -4.17 8.28
C PRO A 10 7.60 -4.52 9.03
N MET A 11 7.07 -5.73 8.83
CA MET A 11 5.86 -6.22 9.50
C MET A 11 5.96 -6.11 11.03
N THR A 12 7.14 -6.33 11.60
CA THR A 12 7.38 -6.18 13.04
C THR A 12 7.18 -4.74 13.52
N ASP A 13 7.66 -3.75 12.77
CA ASP A 13 7.49 -2.32 13.10
C ASP A 13 6.03 -1.90 12.92
N ALA A 14 5.40 -2.33 11.81
CA ALA A 14 3.98 -2.05 11.57
C ALA A 14 3.06 -2.61 12.66
N ASN A 15 3.36 -3.81 13.18
CA ASN A 15 2.60 -4.46 14.24
C ASN A 15 2.78 -3.79 15.61
N GLN A 16 3.98 -3.26 15.89
CA GLN A 16 4.28 -2.58 17.16
C GLN A 16 3.84 -1.12 17.16
N ASN A 17 3.85 -0.46 15.99
CA ASN A 17 3.66 0.97 15.85
C ASN A 17 2.53 1.30 14.86
N PHE A 18 1.40 0.59 14.92
CA PHE A 18 0.34 0.74 13.92
C PHE A 18 -0.22 2.18 13.81
N SER A 19 -0.32 2.92 14.92
CA SER A 19 -0.72 4.33 14.89
C SER A 19 0.24 5.21 14.08
N LYS A 20 1.53 4.89 14.07
CA LYS A 20 2.54 5.55 13.21
C LYS A 20 2.32 5.19 11.74
N VAL A 21 1.97 3.94 11.45
CA VAL A 21 1.63 3.49 10.08
C VAL A 21 0.44 4.27 9.54
N VAL A 22 -0.63 4.44 10.32
CA VAL A 22 -1.82 5.19 9.88
C VAL A 22 -1.49 6.65 9.58
N ARG A 23 -0.68 7.32 10.43
CA ARG A 23 -0.23 8.69 10.14
C ARG A 23 0.55 8.80 8.83
N LEU A 24 1.42 7.83 8.56
CA LEU A 24 2.16 7.78 7.30
C LEU A 24 1.21 7.55 6.10
N VAL A 25 0.14 6.78 6.27
CA VAL A 25 -0.90 6.61 5.25
C VAL A 25 -1.68 7.90 5.03
N ASP A 26 -2.00 8.66 6.09
CA ASP A 26 -2.66 9.96 5.96
C ASP A 26 -1.80 10.98 5.20
N GLU A 27 -0.47 10.92 5.36
CA GLU A 27 0.48 11.82 4.70
C GLU A 27 0.82 11.40 3.26
N GLN A 28 0.93 10.09 2.99
CA GLN A 28 1.49 9.54 1.75
C GLN A 28 0.46 8.81 0.89
N GLY A 29 -0.77 8.67 1.37
CA GLY A 29 -1.88 7.96 0.72
C GLY A 29 -1.82 6.43 0.89
N ALA A 30 -0.62 5.85 0.93
CA ALA A 30 -0.42 4.42 1.12
C ALA A 30 0.94 4.09 1.76
N VAL A 31 1.03 2.93 2.39
CA VAL A 31 2.26 2.36 2.96
C VAL A 31 2.36 0.88 2.62
N VAL A 32 3.56 0.40 2.28
CA VAL A 32 3.82 -1.01 1.97
C VAL A 32 4.49 -1.69 3.16
N ILE A 33 3.94 -2.84 3.56
CA ILE A 33 4.47 -3.66 4.65
C ILE A 33 5.25 -4.85 4.09
N LEU A 34 6.48 -4.97 4.56
CA LEU A 34 7.40 -6.07 4.23
C LEU A 34 7.21 -7.24 5.20
N LYS A 35 7.03 -8.46 4.68
CA LYS A 35 7.15 -9.71 5.46
C LYS A 35 8.34 -10.49 4.96
N ASN A 36 9.27 -10.83 5.85
CA ASN A 36 10.53 -11.52 5.50
C ASN A 36 11.30 -10.78 4.38
N ASN A 37 11.46 -9.45 4.53
CA ASN A 37 12.13 -8.56 3.56
C ASN A 37 11.51 -8.53 2.15
N LYS A 38 10.25 -8.95 2.00
CA LYS A 38 9.52 -8.88 0.74
C LYS A 38 8.22 -8.10 0.91
N PRO A 39 7.88 -7.18 -0.01
CA PRO A 39 6.58 -6.53 -0.03
C PRO A 39 5.48 -7.59 -0.03
N ARG A 40 4.57 -7.52 0.94
CA ARG A 40 3.49 -8.51 1.05
C ARG A 40 2.12 -7.90 1.33
N TYR A 41 2.06 -6.78 2.01
CA TYR A 41 0.80 -6.10 2.31
C TYR A 41 0.92 -4.61 2.02
N ALA A 42 -0.22 -3.95 1.87
CA ALA A 42 -0.31 -2.50 1.80
C ALA A 42 -1.45 -2.02 2.71
N VAL A 43 -1.25 -0.84 3.30
CA VAL A 43 -2.31 -0.09 3.99
C VAL A 43 -2.55 1.16 3.15
N ILE A 44 -3.81 1.41 2.80
CA ILE A 44 -4.23 2.47 1.90
C ILE A 44 -5.38 3.20 2.58
N SER A 45 -5.42 4.53 2.46
CA SER A 45 -6.55 5.31 2.96
C SER A 45 -7.82 4.98 2.16
N PHE A 46 -9.00 5.14 2.76
CA PHE A 46 -10.25 4.87 2.05
C PHE A 46 -10.44 5.80 0.85
N SER A 47 -9.98 7.05 0.95
CA SER A 47 -10.04 8.04 -0.12
C SER A 47 -9.26 7.62 -1.38
N GLU A 48 -8.15 6.90 -1.19
CA GLU A 48 -7.29 6.40 -2.28
C GLU A 48 -7.71 5.00 -2.77
N TYR A 49 -8.62 4.32 -2.05
CA TYR A 49 -8.99 2.93 -2.29
C TYR A 49 -9.68 2.71 -3.64
N ASP A 50 -10.61 3.59 -4.03
CA ASP A 50 -11.35 3.44 -5.30
C ASP A 50 -10.43 3.57 -6.52
N GLY A 51 -9.52 4.55 -6.49
CA GLY A 51 -8.51 4.72 -7.55
C GLY A 51 -7.55 3.54 -7.65
N PHE A 52 -7.23 2.90 -6.52
CA PHE A 52 -6.46 1.67 -6.51
C PHE A 52 -7.22 0.49 -7.16
N LEU A 53 -8.51 0.35 -6.89
CA LEU A 53 -9.33 -0.71 -7.50
C LEU A 53 -9.42 -0.55 -9.02
N GLU A 54 -9.61 0.67 -9.52
CA GLU A 54 -9.64 0.95 -10.95
C GLU A 54 -8.29 0.64 -11.62
N TYR A 55 -7.18 1.02 -10.98
CA TYR A 55 -5.84 0.70 -11.46
C TYR A 55 -5.63 -0.82 -11.58
N GLN A 56 -5.97 -1.59 -10.54
CA GLN A 56 -5.87 -3.05 -10.55
C GLN A 56 -6.65 -3.69 -11.71
N LYS A 57 -7.89 -3.25 -11.94
CA LYS A 57 -8.72 -3.73 -13.08
C LYS A 57 -8.03 -3.47 -14.41
N SER A 58 -7.55 -2.25 -14.63
CA SER A 58 -6.90 -1.87 -15.89
C SER A 58 -5.60 -2.64 -16.19
N MET A 59 -4.91 -3.15 -15.17
CA MET A 59 -3.71 -3.98 -15.33
C MET A 59 -4.08 -5.41 -15.70
N ASN A 60 -5.12 -5.97 -15.08
CA ASN A 60 -5.61 -7.30 -15.40
C ASN A 60 -6.15 -7.36 -16.84
N ASP A 61 -6.90 -6.35 -17.27
CA ASP A 61 -7.46 -6.30 -18.63
C ASP A 61 -6.36 -6.21 -19.71
N LYS A 62 -5.24 -5.52 -19.43
CA LYS A 62 -4.08 -5.43 -20.33
C LYS A 62 -3.24 -6.71 -20.41
N THR A 63 -3.39 -7.63 -19.46
CA THR A 63 -2.64 -8.90 -19.43
C THR A 63 -3.45 -10.04 -20.03
N ALA A 64 -4.72 -9.78 -20.38
CA ALA A 64 -5.66 -10.73 -20.96
C ALA A 64 -5.73 -10.67 -22.50
N ASP A 65 -4.98 -9.75 -23.13
CA ASP A 65 -4.76 -9.61 -24.57
C ASP A 65 -3.29 -9.96 -24.90
#